data_AF-A0A0F8W988-F1
#
_entry.id   AF-A0A0F8W988-F1
#
_cell.length_a   1.000
_cell.length_b   1.000
_cell.length_c   1.000
_cell.angle_alpha   90.00
_cell.angle_beta   90.00
_cell.angle_gamma   90.00
#
_symmetry.space_group_name_H-M   'P 1'
#
loop_
_entity.id
_entity.type
_entity.pdbx_description
1 polymer ?
#
loop_
_entity_poly.entity_id
_entity_poly.type
_entity_poly.pdbx_seq_one_letter_code
_entity_poly.pdbx_strand_id
1 'polypeptide(L)'
;MEEHNIYAMWIAGGIFIITFIIILSEKIHRTIIALAGASIMVMVGMYMNFYSQEEALESIDFNTLGLLMGMMIIVSMLQKTGFFEYLAIITAKKTKGNPWLLVVFLGTITTVLSMIIDNVTTIVLIAPVTVIIAEMLGINPIPLLMAEALLSDTGGVATLVGDPPNILIGSAANLSFTDFLIHLAPVVFFIWLVTLFLLKFIFRKEMKE
;
A
#
# COMPACT_ATOMS: atom_id res chain seq x y z
N MET A 1 24.07 14.44 -31.85
CA MET A 1 22.94 13.61 -31.37
C MET A 1 23.23 13.00 -30.01
N GLU A 2 24.43 12.46 -29.75
CA GLU A 2 24.79 11.92 -28.41
C GLU A 2 24.91 12.98 -27.30
N GLU A 3 25.51 14.14 -27.57
CA GLU A 3 25.64 15.20 -26.54
C GLU A 3 24.29 15.78 -26.09
N HIS A 4 23.35 15.97 -27.02
CA HIS A 4 21.99 16.48 -26.71
C HIS A 4 21.24 15.54 -25.75
N ASN A 5 21.41 14.22 -25.94
CA ASN A 5 20.83 13.21 -25.06
C ASN A 5 21.45 13.21 -23.65
N ILE A 6 22.74 13.52 -23.53
CA ILE A 6 23.42 13.61 -22.22
C ILE A 6 22.88 14.79 -21.39
N TYR A 7 22.74 15.98 -22.00
CA TYR A 7 22.19 17.14 -21.29
C TYR A 7 20.74 16.92 -20.87
N ALA A 8 19.93 16.34 -21.76
CA ALA A 8 18.56 15.95 -21.46
C ALA A 8 18.48 15.02 -20.24
N MET A 9 19.33 13.98 -20.22
CA MET A 9 19.40 13.03 -19.12
C MET A 9 19.78 13.69 -17.79
N TRP A 10 20.79 14.55 -17.76
CA TRP A 10 21.22 15.24 -16.53
C TRP A 10 20.17 16.22 -16.01
N ILE A 11 19.51 16.97 -16.89
CA ILE A 11 18.47 17.92 -16.51
C ILE A 11 17.24 17.17 -15.99
N ALA A 12 16.75 16.17 -16.73
CA ALA A 12 15.62 15.35 -16.30
C ALA A 12 15.93 14.62 -14.98
N GLY A 13 17.12 14.02 -14.86
CA GLY A 13 17.59 13.38 -13.64
C GLY A 13 17.67 14.36 -12.47
N GLY A 14 18.15 15.59 -12.69
CA GLY A 14 18.17 16.65 -11.69
C GLY A 14 16.78 17.03 -11.20
N ILE A 15 15.82 17.24 -12.12
CA ILE A 15 14.42 17.55 -11.77
C ILE A 15 13.82 16.40 -10.95
N PHE A 16 14.02 15.15 -11.38
CA PHE A 16 13.55 13.96 -10.67
C PHE A 16 14.13 13.87 -9.26
N ILE A 17 15.46 13.96 -9.11
CA ILE A 17 16.15 13.84 -7.82
C ILE A 17 15.70 14.95 -6.86
N ILE A 18 15.61 16.20 -7.33
CA ILE A 18 15.16 17.32 -6.49
C ILE A 18 13.71 17.11 -6.04
N THR A 19 12.82 16.75 -6.96
CA THR A 19 11.41 16.45 -6.65
C THR A 19 11.33 15.34 -5.61
N PHE A 20 12.09 14.26 -5.80
CA PHE A 20 12.10 13.12 -4.90
C PHE A 20 12.65 13.46 -3.51
N ILE A 21 13.75 14.24 -3.42
CA ILE A 21 14.30 14.72 -2.14
C ILE A 21 13.26 15.56 -1.38
N ILE A 22 12.52 16.43 -2.08
CA ILE A 22 11.49 17.26 -1.44
C ILE A 22 10.33 16.38 -0.95
N ILE A 23 9.90 15.37 -1.72
CA ILE A 23 8.90 14.39 -1.28
C ILE A 23 9.37 13.66 -0.01
N LEU A 24 10.61 13.17 0.00
CA LEU A 24 11.21 12.48 1.15
C LEU A 24 11.41 13.38 2.37
N SER A 25 11.50 14.70 2.17
CA SER A 25 11.60 15.64 3.28
C SER A 25 10.30 15.75 4.10
N GLU A 26 9.17 15.31 3.54
CA GLU A 26 7.81 15.38 4.11
C GLU A 26 7.35 16.78 4.56
N LYS A 27 8.10 17.85 4.22
CA LYS A 27 7.78 19.23 4.61
C LYS A 27 6.59 19.82 3.88
N ILE A 28 6.31 19.33 2.67
CA ILE A 28 5.24 19.79 1.79
C ILE A 28 4.46 18.56 1.31
N HIS A 29 3.16 18.72 1.10
CA HIS A 29 2.29 17.64 0.65
C HIS A 29 2.81 17.01 -0.65
N ARG A 30 3.02 15.69 -0.63
CA ARG A 30 3.62 14.91 -1.74
C ARG A 30 2.96 15.16 -3.10
N THR A 31 1.64 15.32 -3.14
CA THR A 31 0.88 15.62 -4.37
C THR A 31 1.26 16.96 -5.00
N ILE A 32 1.46 18.00 -4.20
CA ILE A 32 1.83 19.34 -4.71
C ILE A 32 3.21 19.25 -5.36
N ILE A 33 4.14 18.58 -4.69
CA ILE A 33 5.51 18.42 -5.17
C ILE A 33 5.58 17.54 -6.42
N ALA A 34 4.84 16.43 -6.45
CA ALA A 34 4.76 15.57 -7.63
C ALA A 34 4.21 16.33 -8.86
N LEU A 35 3.12 17.09 -8.68
CA LEU A 35 2.54 17.90 -9.77
C LEU A 35 3.47 19.04 -10.21
N ALA A 36 4.14 19.72 -9.27
CA ALA A 36 5.11 20.76 -9.59
C ALA A 36 6.31 20.17 -10.36
N GLY A 37 6.87 19.05 -9.89
CA GLY A 37 7.97 18.35 -10.56
C GLY A 37 7.61 17.87 -11.96
N ALA A 38 6.43 17.27 -12.12
CA ALA A 38 5.91 16.87 -13.44
C ALA A 38 5.70 18.08 -14.37
N SER A 39 5.13 19.18 -13.85
CA SER A 39 4.93 20.40 -14.64
C SER A 39 6.25 21.02 -15.10
N ILE A 40 7.24 21.08 -14.21
CA ILE A 40 8.60 21.56 -14.53
C ILE A 40 9.25 20.64 -15.56
N MET A 41 9.13 19.32 -15.39
CA MET A 41 9.65 18.33 -16.34
C MET A 41 9.08 18.58 -17.74
N VAL A 42 7.76 18.71 -17.87
CA VAL A 42 7.08 18.96 -19.16
C VAL A 42 7.49 20.31 -19.75
N MET A 43 7.50 21.38 -18.97
CA MET A 43 7.90 22.71 -19.45
C MET A 43 9.34 22.73 -19.98
N VAL A 44 10.28 22.16 -19.21
CA VAL A 44 11.70 22.11 -19.59
C VAL A 44 11.91 21.16 -20.77
N GLY A 45 11.26 19.99 -20.74
CA GLY A 45 11.36 18.98 -21.79
C GLY A 45 10.85 19.47 -23.14
N MET A 46 9.71 20.17 -23.16
CA MET A 46 9.19 20.79 -24.38
C MET A 46 10.06 21.96 -24.86
N TYR A 47 10.52 22.83 -23.95
CA TYR A 47 11.37 23.97 -24.31
C TYR A 47 12.70 23.53 -24.94
N MET A 48 13.32 22.47 -24.40
CA MET A 48 14.60 21.94 -24.86
C MET A 48 14.47 20.85 -25.94
N ASN A 49 13.24 20.53 -26.37
CA ASN A 49 12.93 19.47 -27.33
C ASN A 49 13.54 18.11 -26.94
N PHE A 50 13.38 17.69 -25.68
CA PHE A 50 13.77 16.35 -25.21
C PHE A 50 12.84 15.26 -25.74
N TYR A 51 11.56 15.58 -25.86
CA TYR A 51 10.48 14.72 -26.32
C TYR A 51 9.35 15.57 -26.89
N SER A 52 8.49 14.96 -27.71
CA SER A 52 7.28 15.59 -28.25
C SER A 52 6.15 15.63 -27.23
N GLN A 53 5.13 16.44 -27.50
CA GLN A 53 3.91 16.48 -26.66
C GLN A 53 3.19 15.12 -26.63
N GLU A 54 3.26 14.37 -27.73
CA GLU A 54 2.67 13.03 -27.84
C GLU A 54 3.42 12.05 -26.93
N GLU A 55 4.75 12.02 -27.00
CA GLU A 55 5.61 11.19 -26.13
C GLU A 55 5.42 11.54 -24.64
N ALA A 56 5.21 12.82 -24.31
CA ALA A 56 4.89 13.23 -22.95
C ALA A 56 3.56 12.65 -22.44
N LEU A 57 2.54 12.60 -23.30
CA LEU A 57 1.24 12.01 -22.96
C LEU A 57 1.31 10.49 -22.90
N GLU A 58 2.07 9.84 -23.79
CA GLU A 58 2.31 8.40 -23.76
C GLU A 58 3.05 7.94 -22.51
N SER A 59 3.82 8.83 -21.87
CA SER A 59 4.48 8.53 -20.59
C SER A 59 3.50 8.37 -19.41
N ILE A 60 2.23 8.79 -19.59
CA ILE A 60 1.19 8.65 -18.57
C ILE A 60 0.54 7.28 -18.69
N ASP A 61 0.68 6.47 -17.66
CA ASP A 61 -0.02 5.19 -17.56
C ASP A 61 -1.47 5.38 -17.06
N PHE A 62 -2.38 5.57 -18.01
CA PHE A 62 -3.82 5.68 -17.74
C PHE A 62 -4.45 4.41 -17.18
N ASN A 63 -3.88 3.22 -17.47
CA ASN A 63 -4.40 1.96 -16.92
C ASN A 63 -4.15 1.91 -15.41
N THR A 64 -2.93 2.26 -14.98
CA THR A 64 -2.57 2.39 -13.57
C THR A 64 -3.44 3.43 -12.85
N LEU A 65 -3.62 4.62 -13.42
CA LEU A 65 -4.47 5.66 -12.84
C LEU A 65 -5.95 5.24 -12.74
N GLY A 66 -6.49 4.61 -13.79
CA GLY A 66 -7.86 4.11 -13.80
C GLY A 66 -8.10 3.00 -12.78
N LEU A 67 -7.16 2.07 -12.65
CA LEU A 67 -7.21 1.00 -11.66
C LEU A 67 -7.21 1.53 -10.22
N LEU A 68 -6.29 2.44 -9.90
CA LEU A 68 -6.21 3.10 -8.58
C LEU A 68 -7.48 3.87 -8.26
N MET A 69 -8.02 4.62 -9.23
CA MET A 69 -9.26 5.36 -9.07
C MET A 69 -10.45 4.43 -8.80
N GLY A 70 -10.60 3.35 -9.58
CA GLY A 70 -11.67 2.38 -9.41
C GLY A 70 -11.62 1.70 -8.04
N MET A 71 -10.43 1.26 -7.62
CA MET A 71 -10.22 0.69 -6.28
C MET A 71 -10.63 1.67 -5.18
N MET A 72 -10.15 2.92 -5.23
CA MET A 72 -10.46 3.93 -4.22
C MET A 72 -11.96 4.24 -4.12
N ILE A 73 -12.68 4.24 -5.25
CA ILE A 73 -14.14 4.41 -5.27
C ILE A 73 -14.82 3.26 -4.52
N ILE A 74 -14.45 2.01 -4.83
CA ILE A 74 -15.03 0.82 -4.18
C ILE A 74 -14.77 0.88 -2.67
N VAL A 75 -13.56 1.21 -2.26
CA VAL A 75 -13.17 1.30 -0.84
C VAL A 75 -13.94 2.40 -0.12
N SER A 76 -14.06 3.59 -0.73
CA SER A 76 -14.84 4.69 -0.17
C SER A 76 -16.31 4.34 0.01
N MET A 77 -16.88 3.53 -0.90
CA MET A 77 -18.25 3.01 -0.77
C MET A 77 -18.36 1.98 0.36
N LEU A 78 -17.42 1.03 0.45
CA LEU A 78 -17.42 0.00 1.50
C LEU A 78 -17.24 0.60 2.90
N GLN A 79 -16.40 1.63 3.04
CA GLN A 79 -16.20 2.31 4.32
C GLN A 79 -17.52 2.88 4.87
N LYS A 80 -18.37 3.44 4.01
CA LYS A 80 -19.65 4.03 4.43
C LYS A 80 -20.68 3.00 4.93
N THR A 81 -20.51 1.72 4.63
CA THR A 81 -21.47 0.67 5.03
C THR A 81 -21.19 0.10 6.41
N GLY A 82 -20.06 0.44 7.04
CA GLY A 82 -19.64 -0.17 8.30
C GLY A 82 -19.03 -1.58 8.12
N PHE A 83 -18.58 -1.89 6.91
CA PHE A 83 -18.07 -3.22 6.56
C PHE A 83 -16.86 -3.65 7.41
N PHE A 84 -15.92 -2.75 7.65
CA PHE A 84 -14.70 -3.03 8.41
C PHE A 84 -15.01 -3.24 9.90
N GLU A 85 -15.90 -2.41 10.45
CA GLU A 85 -16.43 -2.52 11.81
C GLU A 85 -17.12 -3.86 12.01
N TYR A 86 -17.94 -4.28 11.03
CA TYR A 86 -18.61 -5.57 11.06
C TYR A 86 -17.63 -6.75 11.11
N LEU A 87 -16.60 -6.75 10.27
CA LEU A 87 -15.57 -7.79 10.25
C LEU A 87 -14.80 -7.88 11.58
N ALA A 88 -14.45 -6.73 12.16
CA ALA A 88 -13.74 -6.67 13.41
C ALA A 88 -14.61 -7.19 14.58
N ILE A 89 -15.89 -6.82 14.63
CA ILE A 89 -16.85 -7.31 15.64
C ILE A 89 -17.05 -8.82 15.53
N ILE A 90 -17.19 -9.36 14.32
CA ILE A 90 -17.27 -10.82 14.10
C ILE A 90 -16.03 -11.50 14.66
N THR A 91 -14.86 -10.92 14.42
CA THR A 91 -13.59 -11.45 14.88
C THR A 91 -13.50 -11.46 16.40
N ALA A 92 -13.84 -10.35 17.06
CA ALA A 92 -13.88 -10.27 18.51
C ALA A 92 -14.82 -11.33 19.12
N LYS A 93 -16.00 -11.53 18.51
CA LYS A 93 -16.96 -12.55 18.96
C LYS A 93 -16.43 -13.98 18.78
N LYS A 94 -15.83 -14.28 17.62
CA LYS A 94 -15.29 -15.63 17.31
C LYS A 94 -14.10 -16.00 18.20
N THR A 95 -13.26 -15.03 18.51
CA THR A 95 -12.05 -15.22 19.33
C THR A 95 -12.34 -15.25 20.83
N LYS A 96 -13.58 -14.89 21.23
CA LYS A 96 -14.03 -14.81 22.64
C LYS A 96 -13.11 -13.96 23.52
N GLY A 97 -12.50 -12.92 22.92
CA GLY A 97 -11.57 -12.03 23.62
C GLY A 97 -10.17 -12.59 23.85
N ASN A 98 -9.81 -13.76 23.31
CA ASN A 98 -8.44 -14.27 23.42
C ASN A 98 -7.46 -13.38 22.61
N PRO A 99 -6.45 -12.75 23.23
CA PRO A 99 -5.56 -11.79 22.55
C PRO A 99 -4.81 -12.38 21.36
N TRP A 100 -4.32 -13.62 21.49
CA TRP A 100 -3.60 -14.29 20.41
C TRP A 100 -4.52 -14.63 19.24
N LEU A 101 -5.73 -15.13 19.50
CA LEU A 101 -6.68 -15.40 18.43
C LEU A 101 -7.14 -14.11 17.75
N LEU A 102 -7.22 -12.99 18.46
CA LEU A 102 -7.47 -11.68 17.85
C LEU A 102 -6.34 -11.30 16.88
N VAL A 103 -5.08 -11.41 17.29
CA VAL A 103 -3.92 -11.18 16.42
C VAL A 103 -4.02 -12.03 15.14
N VAL A 104 -4.29 -13.33 15.29
CA VAL A 104 -4.40 -14.24 14.14
C VAL A 104 -5.57 -13.86 13.25
N PHE A 105 -6.78 -13.69 13.79
CA PHE A 105 -7.97 -13.47 12.97
C PHE A 105 -8.03 -12.06 12.37
N LEU A 106 -7.79 -11.00 13.15
CA LEU A 106 -7.76 -9.63 12.63
C LEU A 106 -6.60 -9.46 11.65
N GLY A 107 -5.44 -10.02 11.96
CA GLY A 107 -4.30 -10.06 11.04
C GLY A 107 -4.62 -10.79 9.73
N THR A 108 -5.31 -11.94 9.79
CA THR A 108 -5.74 -12.67 8.59
C THR A 108 -6.71 -11.84 7.75
N ILE A 109 -7.72 -11.24 8.40
CA ILE A 109 -8.69 -10.39 7.70
C ILE A 109 -7.97 -9.21 7.05
N THR A 110 -7.06 -8.56 7.76
CA THR A 110 -6.23 -7.47 7.24
C THR A 110 -5.41 -7.91 6.05
N THR A 111 -4.79 -9.10 6.10
CA THR A 111 -4.05 -9.69 4.97
C THR A 111 -4.97 -9.84 3.75
N VAL A 112 -6.13 -10.48 3.92
CA VAL A 112 -7.07 -10.75 2.83
C VAL A 112 -7.65 -9.47 2.25
N LEU A 113 -7.97 -8.48 3.09
CA LEU A 113 -8.44 -7.18 2.63
C LEU A 113 -7.35 -6.45 1.85
N SER A 114 -6.11 -6.49 2.36
CA SER A 114 -4.96 -5.87 1.71
C SER A 114 -4.55 -6.54 0.40
N MET A 115 -5.03 -7.76 0.11
CA MET A 115 -4.87 -8.38 -1.23
C MET A 115 -5.78 -7.74 -2.28
N ILE A 116 -6.79 -6.97 -1.88
CA ILE A 116 -7.81 -6.40 -2.78
C ILE A 116 -7.80 -4.87 -2.70
N ILE A 117 -7.42 -4.34 -1.55
CA ILE A 117 -7.36 -2.92 -1.20
C ILE A 117 -5.89 -2.58 -0.91
N ASP A 118 -5.46 -1.35 -1.15
CA ASP A 118 -4.11 -0.96 -0.76
C ASP A 118 -3.87 -1.10 0.76
N ASN A 119 -2.67 -1.50 1.15
CA ASN A 119 -2.27 -1.75 2.54
C ASN A 119 -2.45 -0.52 3.44
N VAL A 120 -2.07 0.67 2.97
CA VAL A 120 -2.19 1.91 3.75
C VAL A 120 -3.66 2.19 4.08
N THR A 121 -4.53 2.12 3.08
CA THR A 121 -5.97 2.32 3.28
C THR A 121 -6.56 1.25 4.20
N THR A 122 -6.15 -0.01 4.05
CA THR A 122 -6.61 -1.11 4.91
C THR A 122 -6.32 -0.82 6.39
N ILE A 123 -5.11 -0.37 6.72
CA ILE A 123 -4.72 -0.03 8.09
C ILE A 123 -5.47 1.19 8.61
N VAL A 124 -5.61 2.25 7.81
CA VAL A 124 -6.34 3.46 8.20
C VAL A 124 -7.80 3.15 8.58
N LEU A 125 -8.40 2.13 7.94
CA LEU A 125 -9.77 1.71 8.20
C LEU A 125 -9.90 0.76 9.38
N ILE A 126 -9.00 -0.21 9.53
CA ILE A 126 -9.10 -1.25 10.55
C ILE A 126 -8.53 -0.80 11.90
N ALA A 127 -7.41 -0.07 11.90
CA ALA A 127 -6.70 0.29 13.14
C ALA A 127 -7.57 1.02 14.18
N PRO A 128 -8.44 2.00 13.81
CA PRO A 128 -9.32 2.64 14.78
C PRO A 128 -10.29 1.64 15.44
N VAL A 129 -10.81 0.70 14.66
CA VAL A 129 -11.72 -0.35 15.15
C VAL A 129 -10.99 -1.30 16.09
N THR A 130 -9.74 -1.64 15.76
CA THR A 130 -8.89 -2.51 16.57
C THR A 130 -8.53 -1.89 17.91
N VAL A 131 -8.26 -0.58 17.94
CA VAL A 131 -8.07 0.17 19.19
C VAL A 131 -9.32 0.07 20.07
N ILE A 132 -10.50 0.31 19.49
CA ILE A 132 -11.78 0.23 20.23
C ILE A 132 -11.99 -1.19 20.80
N ILE A 133 -11.72 -2.24 20.01
CA ILE A 133 -11.85 -3.63 20.47
C ILE A 133 -10.88 -3.92 21.62
N ALA A 134 -9.63 -3.47 21.50
CA ALA A 134 -8.62 -3.66 22.54
C ALA A 134 -9.03 -2.96 23.85
N GLU A 135 -9.53 -1.72 23.77
CA GLU A 135 -10.05 -0.98 24.92
C GLU A 135 -11.24 -1.68 25.57
N MET A 136 -12.21 -2.16 24.78
CA MET A 136 -13.37 -2.89 25.29
C MET A 136 -13.00 -4.20 26.00
N LEU A 137 -11.94 -4.85 25.56
CA LEU A 137 -11.44 -6.09 26.14
C LEU A 137 -10.41 -5.86 27.26
N GLY A 138 -9.98 -4.61 27.50
CA GLY A 138 -8.97 -4.28 28.49
C GLY A 138 -7.57 -4.81 28.17
N ILE A 139 -7.26 -5.01 26.88
CA ILE A 139 -5.97 -5.56 26.42
C ILE A 139 -5.12 -4.47 25.75
N ASN A 140 -3.80 -4.67 25.72
CA ASN A 140 -2.89 -3.76 25.02
C ASN A 140 -3.15 -3.82 23.49
N PRO A 141 -3.43 -2.69 22.80
CA PRO A 141 -3.65 -2.68 21.35
C PRO A 141 -2.37 -2.91 20.53
N ILE A 142 -1.18 -2.71 21.11
CA ILE A 142 0.10 -2.73 20.37
C ILE A 142 0.31 -4.05 19.59
N PRO A 143 0.15 -5.25 20.18
CA PRO A 143 0.33 -6.49 19.45
C PRO A 143 -0.64 -6.65 18.27
N LEU A 144 -1.87 -6.14 18.40
CA LEU A 144 -2.87 -6.19 17.34
C LEU A 144 -2.52 -5.25 16.19
N LEU A 145 -2.21 -3.99 16.51
CA LEU A 145 -1.84 -2.99 15.50
C LEU A 145 -0.54 -3.37 14.77
N MET A 146 0.43 -3.91 15.49
CA MET A 146 1.68 -4.43 14.89
C MET A 146 1.41 -5.62 13.98
N ALA A 147 0.51 -6.51 14.39
CA ALA A 147 0.11 -7.63 13.55
C ALA A 147 -0.60 -7.16 12.28
N GLU A 148 -1.55 -6.23 12.42
CA GLU A 148 -2.27 -5.66 11.28
C GLU A 148 -1.31 -4.98 10.31
N ALA A 149 -0.42 -4.10 10.79
CA ALA A 149 0.55 -3.41 9.95
C ALA A 149 1.42 -4.40 9.15
N LEU A 150 2.07 -5.36 9.84
CA LEU A 150 2.95 -6.32 9.19
C LEU A 150 2.20 -7.27 8.24
N LEU A 151 1.01 -7.74 8.66
CA LEU A 151 0.25 -8.70 7.87
C LEU A 151 -0.48 -8.03 6.69
N SER A 152 -0.84 -6.75 6.81
CA SER A 152 -1.29 -5.94 5.68
C SER A 152 -0.21 -5.84 4.61
N ASP A 153 1.03 -5.54 4.99
CA ASP A 153 2.13 -5.47 4.03
C ASP A 153 2.36 -6.82 3.33
N THR A 154 2.27 -7.93 4.06
CA THR A 154 2.35 -9.26 3.44
C THR A 154 1.22 -9.51 2.46
N GLY A 155 -0.01 -9.12 2.80
CA GLY A 155 -1.18 -9.26 1.92
C GLY A 155 -1.10 -8.38 0.68
N GLY A 156 -0.67 -7.13 0.84
CA GLY A 156 -0.50 -6.16 -0.24
C GLY A 156 0.45 -6.64 -1.33
N VAL A 157 1.52 -7.34 -0.94
CA VAL A 157 2.50 -7.91 -1.88
C VAL A 157 1.94 -9.10 -2.67
N ALA A 158 0.91 -9.80 -2.18
CA ALA A 158 0.43 -11.02 -2.83
C ALA A 158 -0.27 -10.80 -4.17
N THR A 159 -0.75 -9.58 -4.44
CA THR A 159 -1.55 -9.27 -5.63
C THR A 159 -1.09 -8.00 -6.33
N LEU A 160 -1.50 -7.87 -7.59
CA LEU A 160 -1.22 -6.69 -8.39
C LEU A 160 -1.80 -5.40 -7.78
N VAL A 161 -2.96 -5.48 -7.12
CA VAL A 161 -3.76 -4.33 -6.68
C VAL A 161 -3.43 -3.90 -5.24
N GLY A 162 -2.78 -4.76 -4.46
CA GLY A 162 -2.58 -4.54 -3.02
C GLY A 162 -1.61 -3.42 -2.64
N ASP A 163 -0.82 -2.88 -3.59
CA ASP A 163 0.09 -1.74 -3.35
C ASP A 163 0.41 -1.02 -4.69
N PRO A 164 0.45 0.33 -4.78
CA PRO A 164 0.79 1.04 -6.01
C PRO A 164 2.10 0.63 -6.72
N PRO A 165 3.21 0.29 -6.02
CA PRO A 165 4.42 -0.24 -6.66
C PRO A 165 4.17 -1.52 -7.45
N ASN A 166 3.28 -2.40 -6.98
CA ASN A 166 2.94 -3.64 -7.71
C ASN A 166 2.24 -3.31 -9.02
N ILE A 167 1.34 -2.34 -9.02
CA ILE A 167 0.64 -1.88 -10.23
C ILE A 167 1.65 -1.31 -11.23
N LEU A 168 2.61 -0.48 -10.77
CA LEU A 168 3.66 0.08 -11.63
C LEU A 168 4.53 -1.04 -12.25
N ILE A 169 4.95 -2.02 -11.46
CA ILE A 169 5.73 -3.16 -11.94
C ILE A 169 4.90 -3.99 -12.92
N GLY A 170 3.64 -4.30 -12.57
CA GLY A 170 2.77 -5.12 -13.39
C GLY A 170 2.42 -4.47 -14.72
N SER A 171 2.22 -3.15 -14.75
CA SER A 171 2.03 -2.42 -16.00
C SER A 171 3.30 -2.40 -16.85
N ALA A 172 4.45 -2.09 -16.26
CA ALA A 172 5.73 -2.04 -16.98
C ALA A 172 6.18 -3.41 -17.52
N ALA A 173 5.90 -4.49 -16.78
CA ALA A 173 6.23 -5.86 -17.18
C ALA A 173 5.07 -6.60 -17.87
N ASN A 174 3.93 -5.94 -18.08
CA ASN A 174 2.70 -6.51 -18.65
C ASN A 174 2.23 -7.81 -17.95
N LEU A 175 2.30 -7.81 -16.61
CA LEU A 175 1.86 -8.91 -15.75
C LEU A 175 0.40 -8.72 -15.34
N SER A 176 -0.34 -9.82 -15.34
CA SER A 176 -1.73 -9.85 -14.89
C SER A 176 -1.85 -10.01 -13.36
N PHE A 177 -3.04 -9.74 -12.83
CA PHE A 177 -3.37 -10.06 -11.43
C PHE A 177 -3.08 -11.52 -11.06
N THR A 178 -3.38 -12.44 -11.97
CA THR A 178 -3.18 -13.88 -11.79
C THR A 178 -1.70 -14.23 -11.72
N ASP A 179 -0.85 -13.54 -12.48
CA ASP A 179 0.60 -13.77 -12.46
C ASP A 179 1.17 -13.43 -11.07
N PHE A 180 0.77 -12.29 -10.49
CA PHE A 180 1.14 -11.93 -9.12
C PHE A 180 0.67 -12.99 -8.13
N LEU A 181 -0.61 -13.38 -8.22
CA LEU A 181 -1.20 -14.33 -7.28
C LEU A 181 -0.49 -15.69 -7.32
N ILE A 182 -0.20 -16.24 -8.50
CA ILE A 182 0.45 -17.55 -8.63
C ILE A 182 1.88 -17.53 -8.09
N HIS A 183 2.65 -16.48 -8.39
CA HIS A 183 4.07 -16.44 -8.05
C HIS A 183 4.32 -15.94 -6.61
N LEU A 184 3.52 -14.98 -6.13
CA LEU A 184 3.75 -14.33 -4.84
C LEU A 184 2.92 -14.95 -3.71
N ALA A 185 1.70 -15.45 -3.96
CA ALA A 185 0.88 -15.98 -2.86
C ALA A 185 1.54 -17.13 -2.08
N PRO A 186 2.29 -18.08 -2.68
CA PRO A 186 3.01 -19.10 -1.91
C PRO A 186 4.08 -18.51 -0.99
N VAL A 187 4.82 -17.50 -1.49
CA VAL A 187 5.85 -16.80 -0.73
C VAL A 187 5.22 -15.98 0.38
N VAL A 188 4.14 -15.24 0.10
CA VAL A 188 3.38 -14.48 1.09
C VAL A 188 2.82 -15.40 2.16
N PHE A 189 2.25 -16.55 1.81
CA PHE A 189 1.73 -17.50 2.80
C PHE A 189 2.82 -17.99 3.75
N PHE A 190 4.02 -18.27 3.24
CA PHE A 190 5.16 -18.63 4.08
C PHE A 190 5.58 -17.47 4.99
N ILE A 191 5.75 -16.26 4.45
CA ILE A 191 6.13 -15.07 5.23
C ILE A 191 5.06 -14.77 6.29
N TRP A 192 3.78 -14.89 5.95
CA TRP A 192 2.66 -14.71 6.85
C TRP A 192 2.74 -15.65 8.07
N LEU A 193 3.07 -16.93 7.85
CA LEU A 193 3.30 -17.89 8.95
C LEU A 193 4.50 -17.50 9.82
N VAL A 194 5.60 -17.08 9.19
CA VAL A 194 6.81 -16.62 9.91
C VAL A 194 6.49 -15.37 10.74
N THR A 195 5.79 -14.40 10.16
CA THR A 195 5.37 -13.17 10.85
C THR A 195 4.49 -13.47 12.05
N LEU A 196 3.48 -14.35 11.90
CA LEU A 196 2.67 -14.78 13.04
C LEU A 196 3.50 -15.47 14.12
N PHE A 197 4.42 -16.36 13.74
CA PHE A 197 5.31 -17.02 14.68
C PHE A 197 6.18 -16.02 15.45
N LEU A 198 6.77 -15.05 14.76
CA LEU A 198 7.58 -14.00 15.37
C LEU A 198 6.75 -13.11 16.29
N LEU A 199 5.56 -12.69 15.87
CA LEU A 199 4.62 -11.91 16.69
C LEU A 199 4.26 -12.66 17.98
N LYS A 200 3.96 -13.96 17.88
CA LYS A 200 3.68 -14.82 19.03
C LYS A 200 4.86 -14.85 20.01
N PHE A 201 6.08 -14.92 19.49
CA PHE A 201 7.28 -15.00 20.31
C PHE A 201 7.61 -13.67 20.99
N ILE A 202 7.54 -12.57 20.23
CA ILE A 202 7.85 -11.20 20.69
C ILE A 202 6.84 -10.77 21.75
N PHE A 203 5.54 -10.89 21.48
CA PHE A 203 4.46 -10.42 22.36
C PHE A 203 3.91 -11.52 23.29
N ARG A 204 4.70 -12.56 23.58
CA ARG A 204 4.27 -13.71 24.39
C ARG A 204 3.85 -13.37 25.82
N LYS A 205 4.25 -12.21 26.35
CA LYS A 205 3.94 -11.80 27.72
C LYS A 205 2.57 -11.12 27.75
N GLU A 206 2.35 -10.22 26.80
CA GLU A 206 1.13 -9.46 26.56
C GLU A 206 -0.05 -10.36 26.14
N MET A 207 0.24 -11.54 25.58
CA MET A 207 -0.78 -12.53 25.18
C MET A 207 -1.16 -13.55 26.26
N LYS A 208 -0.53 -13.51 27.45
CA LYS A 208 -0.84 -14.42 28.57
C LYS A 208 -1.82 -13.83 29.59
N GLU A 209 -2.06 -12.53 29.52
CA GLU A 209 -3.05 -11.79 30.29
C GLU A 209 -4.45 -11.99 29.69
#